data_AF-A0A7V9SDU1-F1
#
_entry.id   AF-A0A7V9SDU1-F1
#
_cell.length_a   1.000
_cell.length_b   1.000
_cell.length_c   1.000
_cell.angle_alpha   90.00
_cell.angle_beta   90.00
_cell.angle_gamma   90.00
#
_symmetry.space_group_name_H-M   'P 1'
#
loop_
_entity.id
_entity.type
_entity.pdbx_description
1 polymer ?
#
loop_
_entity_poly.entity_id
_entity_poly.type
_entity_poly.pdbx_seq_one_letter_code
_entity_poly.pdbx_strand_id
1 'polypeptide(L)'
;MIVRRTSRRTMIRIAAAAALATHGLTARGGTTHAQESPMATPNALGSAIPPELTAYANDWPAPQGNLAAHLAASASPLSAATIDRLEAAWRFPLTASSGYGAATGEMVALRVSDGSLRWNTAVPAFLAAGATVANDVVFSGGLDGIVRGFATATGDKIWSYQTGAGLNAPLAIAGDMLLVPAGGPLISRLETAPALWNEPLAFRLPGEMGLPATPRAEAPPLP
;
A
#
# COMPACT_ATOMS: atom_id res chain seq x y z
N MET A 1 -32.45 46.88 -21.03
CA MET A 1 -31.61 46.37 -22.12
C MET A 1 -30.16 46.46 -21.69
N ILE A 2 -29.42 45.34 -21.75
CA ILE A 2 -27.96 45.18 -21.60
C ILE A 2 -27.42 45.29 -20.15
N VAL A 3 -26.61 44.38 -19.58
CA VAL A 3 -26.25 42.95 -19.74
C VAL A 3 -25.35 42.69 -18.51
N ARG A 4 -25.68 41.68 -17.70
CA ARG A 4 -24.79 41.19 -16.63
C ARG A 4 -23.59 40.50 -17.28
N ARG A 5 -22.37 41.00 -17.05
CA ARG A 5 -21.13 40.29 -17.46
C ARG A 5 -20.89 39.10 -16.53
N THR A 6 -21.20 37.91 -17.04
CA THR A 6 -20.81 36.63 -16.45
C THR A 6 -19.30 36.44 -16.65
N SER A 7 -18.54 36.37 -15.55
CA SER A 7 -17.12 36.00 -15.58
C SER A 7 -17.01 34.50 -15.90
N ARG A 8 -16.65 34.17 -17.15
CA ARG A 8 -16.21 32.82 -17.53
C ARG A 8 -14.76 32.65 -17.07
N ARG A 9 -14.52 31.82 -16.05
CA ARG A 9 -13.17 31.34 -15.75
C ARG A 9 -12.77 30.33 -16.82
N THR A 10 -12.05 30.81 -17.81
CA THR A 10 -11.33 30.01 -18.81
C THR A 10 -10.32 29.11 -18.10
N MET A 11 -10.52 27.79 -18.13
CA MET A 11 -9.46 26.84 -17.76
C MET A 11 -8.37 26.92 -18.82
N ILE A 12 -7.18 27.36 -18.41
CA ILE A 12 -5.97 27.34 -19.22
C ILE A 12 -5.50 25.88 -19.29
N ARG A 13 -5.52 25.30 -20.49
CA ARG A 13 -4.82 24.05 -20.81
C ARG A 13 -3.33 24.37 -20.91
N ILE A 14 -2.52 23.87 -19.99
CA ILE A 14 -1.07 23.88 -20.13
C ILE A 14 -0.69 22.70 -21.03
N ALA A 15 -0.36 23.00 -22.28
CA ALA A 15 0.37 22.09 -23.15
C ALA A 15 1.87 22.35 -22.92
N ALA A 16 2.59 21.37 -22.39
CA ALA A 16 4.04 21.42 -22.35
C ALA A 16 4.58 20.85 -23.67
N ALA A 17 5.05 21.74 -24.54
CA ALA A 17 5.88 21.40 -25.67
C ALA A 17 7.34 21.40 -25.21
N ALA A 18 8.02 20.25 -25.27
CA ALA A 18 9.48 20.19 -25.18
C ALA A 18 10.02 19.95 -26.60
N ALA A 19 10.68 20.98 -27.15
CA ALA A 19 11.41 20.89 -28.41
C ALA A 19 12.73 20.14 -28.21
N LEU A 20 13.05 19.25 -29.15
CA LEU A 20 14.25 18.42 -29.19
C LEU A 20 15.54 19.25 -29.34
N ALA A 21 16.60 18.82 -28.65
CA ALA A 21 17.96 18.95 -29.13
C ALA A 21 18.42 17.60 -29.68
N THR A 22 18.55 17.50 -31.00
CA THR A 22 19.07 16.34 -31.72
C THR A 22 20.57 16.20 -31.51
N HIS A 23 21.02 15.07 -30.94
CA HIS A 23 22.32 14.50 -31.24
C HIS A 23 22.09 13.09 -31.79
N GLY A 24 22.51 12.88 -33.02
CA GLY A 24 22.33 11.63 -33.74
C GLY A 24 23.12 10.50 -33.09
N LEU A 25 22.42 9.43 -32.72
CA LEU A 25 22.99 8.10 -32.57
C LEU A 25 22.04 7.12 -33.26
N THR A 26 22.51 6.54 -34.36
CA THR A 26 21.81 5.50 -35.12
C THR A 26 21.76 4.20 -34.32
N ALA A 27 20.64 3.94 -33.64
CA ALA A 27 20.36 2.64 -33.05
C ALA A 27 19.58 1.77 -34.05
N ARG A 28 20.19 0.63 -34.42
CA ARG A 28 19.58 -0.44 -35.21
C ARG A 28 18.31 -0.95 -34.51
N GLY A 29 17.30 -1.21 -35.32
CA GLY A 29 15.96 -1.62 -34.89
C GLY A 29 15.93 -2.88 -34.03
N GLY A 30 15.12 -2.80 -32.98
CA GLY A 30 14.62 -3.91 -32.19
C GLY A 30 13.31 -3.45 -31.57
N THR A 31 12.19 -3.75 -32.24
CA THR A 31 10.84 -3.48 -31.73
C THR A 31 10.48 -4.54 -30.70
N THR A 32 10.69 -4.27 -29.42
CA THR A 32 9.98 -4.96 -28.34
C THR A 32 8.68 -4.23 -28.07
N HIS A 33 7.57 -4.80 -28.56
CA HIS A 33 6.22 -4.37 -28.20
C HIS A 33 6.00 -4.62 -26.70
N ALA A 34 6.09 -3.56 -25.88
CA ALA A 34 5.37 -3.54 -24.62
C ALA A 34 3.88 -3.44 -24.98
N GLN A 35 3.16 -4.55 -24.83
CA GLN A 35 1.73 -4.59 -25.07
C GLN A 35 1.05 -3.77 -23.96
N GLU A 36 0.72 -2.51 -24.25
CA GLU A 36 -0.11 -1.69 -23.37
C GLU A 36 -1.43 -2.43 -23.13
N SER A 37 -1.65 -2.86 -21.89
CA SER A 37 -2.95 -3.41 -21.50
C SER A 37 -3.96 -2.26 -21.57
N PRO A 38 -5.13 -2.46 -22.21
CA PRO A 38 -6.11 -1.38 -22.31
C PRO A 38 -6.52 -0.91 -20.91
N MET A 39 -6.55 0.42 -20.70
CA MET A 39 -7.07 1.03 -19.48
C MET A 39 -8.42 0.42 -19.14
N ALA A 40 -8.47 -0.38 -18.07
CA ALA A 40 -9.72 -0.97 -17.62
C ALA A 40 -10.70 0.15 -17.25
N THR A 41 -11.90 0.11 -17.82
CA THR A 41 -12.97 1.05 -17.43
C THR A 41 -13.43 0.68 -16.02
N PRO A 42 -13.37 1.59 -15.02
CA PRO A 42 -13.80 1.27 -13.67
C PRO A 42 -15.30 0.97 -13.67
N ASN A 43 -15.68 -0.24 -13.24
CA ASN A 43 -17.08 -0.54 -12.92
C ASN A 43 -17.45 0.09 -11.58
N ALA A 44 -18.75 0.33 -11.36
CA ALA A 44 -19.25 0.77 -10.06
C ALA A 44 -18.84 -0.24 -8.97
N LEU A 45 -18.21 0.25 -7.90
CA LEU A 45 -17.92 -0.53 -6.70
C LEU A 45 -19.25 -1.03 -6.12
N GLY A 46 -19.29 -2.28 -5.61
CA GLY A 46 -20.41 -2.82 -4.85
C GLY A 46 -20.63 -2.07 -3.52
N SER A 47 -21.00 -2.75 -2.43
CA SER A 47 -20.82 -2.12 -1.10
C SER A 47 -19.36 -1.68 -0.98
N ALA A 48 -19.10 -0.38 -1.06
CA ALA A 48 -17.74 0.17 -1.19
C ALA A 48 -16.87 -0.09 0.04
N ILE A 49 -17.49 -0.52 1.14
CA ILE A 49 -16.86 -0.86 2.40
C ILE A 49 -16.73 -2.39 2.47
N PRO A 50 -15.50 -2.92 2.47
CA PRO A 50 -15.25 -4.33 2.78
C PRO A 50 -15.83 -4.73 4.15
N PRO A 51 -16.50 -5.89 4.27
CA PRO A 51 -17.16 -6.30 5.52
C PRO A 51 -16.27 -6.30 6.76
N GLU A 52 -15.00 -6.66 6.61
CA GLU A 52 -14.00 -6.70 7.67
C GLU A 52 -13.77 -5.33 8.32
N LEU A 53 -13.87 -4.22 7.56
CA LEU A 53 -13.72 -2.88 8.13
C LEU A 53 -14.86 -2.53 9.08
N THR A 54 -16.03 -3.13 8.89
CA THR A 54 -17.17 -2.95 9.78
C THR A 54 -17.07 -3.89 10.97
N ALA A 55 -16.72 -5.17 10.74
CA ALA A 55 -16.62 -6.17 11.80
C ALA A 55 -15.55 -5.84 12.84
N TYR A 56 -14.43 -5.24 12.40
CA TYR A 56 -13.26 -4.92 13.23
C TYR A 56 -13.12 -3.41 13.48
N ALA A 57 -14.20 -2.64 13.44
CA ALA A 57 -14.14 -1.17 13.57
C ALA A 57 -13.47 -0.67 14.87
N ASN A 58 -13.38 -1.50 15.91
CA ASN A 58 -12.70 -1.20 17.17
C ASN A 58 -11.18 -1.52 17.16
N ASP A 59 -10.68 -2.24 16.14
CA ASP A 59 -9.32 -2.79 16.09
C ASP A 59 -8.38 -2.07 15.11
N TRP A 60 -8.77 -0.88 14.61
CA TRP A 60 -8.04 -0.09 13.59
C TRP A 60 -7.73 -0.87 12.30
N PRO A 61 -8.76 -1.30 11.54
CA PRO A 61 -8.61 -2.30 10.48
C PRO A 61 -8.02 -1.76 9.16
N ALA A 62 -7.82 -0.46 9.05
CA ALA A 62 -7.20 0.19 7.88
C ALA A 62 -6.02 1.07 8.32
N PRO A 63 -5.08 1.41 7.43
CA PRO A 63 -3.91 2.22 7.80
C PRO A 63 -4.26 3.54 8.51
N GLN A 64 -5.41 4.14 8.17
CA GLN A 64 -5.92 5.37 8.78
C GLN A 64 -7.15 5.15 9.68
N GLY A 65 -7.34 3.92 10.16
CA GLY A 65 -8.43 3.47 11.01
C GLY A 65 -9.69 3.11 10.22
N ASN A 66 -10.10 3.94 9.26
CA ASN A 66 -11.24 3.69 8.39
C ASN A 66 -11.04 4.33 7.00
N LEU A 67 -11.96 4.05 6.07
CA LEU A 67 -11.92 4.60 4.70
C LEU A 67 -12.12 6.13 4.64
N ALA A 68 -12.76 6.72 5.66
CA ALA A 68 -12.88 8.17 5.78
C ALA A 68 -11.59 8.83 6.29
N ALA A 69 -10.57 8.04 6.66
CA ALA A 69 -9.26 8.52 7.05
C ALA A 69 -9.29 9.53 8.22
N HIS A 70 -10.21 9.35 9.17
CA HIS A 70 -10.36 10.29 10.29
C HIS A 70 -9.19 10.30 11.28
N LEU A 71 -8.34 9.27 11.28
CA LEU A 71 -7.18 9.15 12.18
C LEU A 71 -7.51 9.39 13.68
N ALA A 72 -8.73 9.05 14.09
CA ALA A 72 -9.24 9.32 15.43
C ALA A 72 -9.71 8.05 16.12
N ALA A 73 -9.24 7.82 17.34
CA ALA A 73 -9.73 6.79 18.24
C ALA A 73 -10.42 7.45 19.45
N SER A 74 -11.73 7.22 19.61
CA SER A 74 -12.54 7.83 20.68
C SER A 74 -12.82 6.89 21.85
N ALA A 75 -12.59 5.58 21.69
CA ALA A 75 -12.81 4.57 22.73
C ALA A 75 -11.55 4.27 23.56
N SER A 76 -10.69 5.27 23.77
CA SER A 76 -9.43 5.10 24.52
C SER A 76 -9.59 5.53 25.99
N PRO A 77 -8.98 4.81 26.95
CA PRO A 77 -8.89 5.28 28.34
C PRO A 77 -7.90 6.44 28.49
N LEU A 78 -7.12 6.78 27.44
CA LEU A 78 -6.19 7.89 27.42
C LEU A 78 -6.93 9.23 27.42
N SER A 79 -6.57 10.11 28.33
CA SER A 79 -7.08 11.48 28.41
C SER A 79 -6.02 12.45 28.90
N ALA A 80 -6.31 13.75 28.86
CA ALA A 80 -5.43 14.78 29.43
C ALA A 80 -5.13 14.55 30.93
N ALA A 81 -6.00 13.86 31.66
CA ALA A 81 -5.82 13.53 33.07
C ALA A 81 -4.98 12.27 33.31
N THR A 82 -4.67 11.49 32.27
CA THR A 82 -3.97 10.20 32.42
C THR A 82 -2.70 10.08 31.58
N ILE A 83 -2.42 11.06 30.73
CA ILE A 83 -1.28 11.06 29.78
C ILE A 83 0.08 11.04 30.48
N ASP A 84 0.16 11.58 31.69
CA ASP A 84 1.35 11.62 32.53
C ASP A 84 1.79 10.24 33.03
N ARG A 85 0.86 9.27 33.04
CA ARG A 85 1.12 7.87 33.43
C ARG A 85 1.50 6.98 32.24
N LEU A 86 1.66 7.53 31.05
CA LEU A 86 1.95 6.75 29.85
C LEU A 86 3.38 6.20 29.91
N GLU A 87 3.51 4.89 29.73
CA GLU A 87 4.79 4.20 29.69
C GLU A 87 4.85 3.18 28.54
N ALA A 88 6.07 2.80 28.16
CA ALA A 88 6.25 1.77 27.16
C ALA A 88 5.92 0.39 27.76
N ALA A 89 4.81 -0.22 27.30
CA ALA A 89 4.37 -1.53 27.80
C ALA A 89 5.32 -2.67 27.38
N TRP A 90 5.83 -2.64 26.14
CA TRP A 90 6.76 -3.64 25.61
C TRP A 90 7.60 -3.05 24.46
N ARG A 91 8.68 -3.75 24.09
CA ARG A 91 9.55 -3.44 22.95
C ARG A 91 9.93 -4.72 22.23
N PHE A 92 10.06 -4.66 20.90
CA PHE A 92 10.53 -5.77 20.08
C PHE A 92 11.75 -5.32 19.26
N PRO A 93 12.90 -6.00 19.35
CA PRO A 93 14.08 -5.65 18.57
C PRO A 93 13.91 -6.11 17.11
N LEU A 94 14.10 -5.18 16.17
CA LEU A 94 14.21 -5.50 14.74
C LEU A 94 15.67 -5.86 14.41
N THR A 95 15.86 -6.79 13.48
CA THR A 95 17.19 -7.23 13.03
C THR A 95 17.59 -6.58 11.71
N ALA A 96 16.62 -5.97 10.99
CA ALA A 96 16.89 -5.20 9.78
C ALA A 96 17.89 -4.06 10.05
N SER A 97 18.92 -3.96 9.22
CA SER A 97 19.93 -2.90 9.28
C SER A 97 19.77 -1.93 8.10
N SER A 98 19.73 -0.63 8.38
CA SER A 98 19.66 0.40 7.33
C SER A 98 20.98 1.15 7.18
N GLY A 99 21.59 1.04 6.00
CA GLY A 99 22.45 2.08 5.43
C GLY A 99 21.70 2.72 4.25
N TYR A 100 21.81 4.03 4.05
CA TYR A 100 21.21 4.72 2.89
C TYR A 100 21.62 4.00 1.59
N GLY A 101 20.64 3.43 0.87
CA GLY A 101 20.84 2.80 -0.44
C GLY A 101 20.94 1.25 -0.47
N ALA A 102 21.08 0.58 0.68
CA ALA A 102 21.16 -0.89 0.76
C ALA A 102 20.34 -1.49 1.91
N ALA A 103 19.28 -0.78 2.34
CA ALA A 103 18.48 -1.19 3.48
C ALA A 103 17.71 -2.49 3.19
N THR A 104 17.91 -3.49 4.05
CA THR A 104 17.01 -4.63 4.21
C THR A 104 15.85 -4.22 5.11
N GLY A 105 14.77 -4.99 5.07
CA GLY A 105 13.58 -4.76 5.88
C GLY A 105 13.05 -6.08 6.46
N GLU A 106 12.06 -5.95 7.34
CA GLU A 106 11.35 -7.06 7.95
C GLU A 106 9.85 -6.73 7.94
N MET A 107 9.01 -7.71 7.62
CA MET A 107 7.58 -7.66 7.93
C MET A 107 7.36 -8.47 9.20
N VAL A 108 6.78 -7.86 10.22
CA VAL A 108 6.69 -8.45 11.56
C VAL A 108 5.24 -8.43 12.04
N ALA A 109 4.75 -9.56 12.53
CA ALA A 109 3.50 -9.64 13.27
C ALA A 109 3.76 -9.97 14.74
N LEU A 110 3.21 -9.13 15.63
CA LEU A 110 3.33 -9.25 17.08
C LEU A 110 1.95 -9.44 17.71
N ARG A 111 1.90 -10.07 18.89
CA ARG A 111 0.73 -9.99 19.77
C ARG A 111 0.71 -8.63 20.47
N VAL A 112 -0.40 -7.90 20.39
CA VAL A 112 -0.55 -6.57 21.02
C VAL A 112 -0.46 -6.65 22.55
N SER A 113 -0.92 -7.75 23.14
CA SER A 113 -1.00 -7.93 24.60
C SER A 113 0.37 -7.94 25.30
N ASP A 114 1.41 -8.47 24.65
CA ASP A 114 2.71 -8.71 25.28
C ASP A 114 3.91 -8.44 24.36
N GLY A 115 3.68 -8.05 23.11
CA GLY A 115 4.74 -7.84 22.12
C GLY A 115 5.39 -9.13 21.62
N SER A 116 4.85 -10.31 21.95
CA SER A 116 5.43 -11.59 21.53
C SER A 116 5.32 -11.78 20.02
N LEU A 117 6.39 -12.31 19.42
CA LEU A 117 6.47 -12.56 17.99
C LEU A 117 5.49 -13.67 17.57
N ARG A 118 4.71 -13.41 16.52
CA ARG A 118 3.97 -14.45 15.78
C ARG A 118 4.81 -14.95 14.61
N TRP A 119 5.28 -14.03 13.78
CA TRP A 119 6.17 -14.33 12.66
C TRP A 119 6.97 -13.08 12.26
N ASN A 120 8.12 -13.31 11.64
CA ASN A 120 9.00 -12.30 11.07
C ASN A 120 9.50 -12.79 9.70
N THR A 121 9.27 -11.98 8.67
CA THR A 121 9.70 -12.26 7.31
C THR A 121 10.71 -11.21 6.86
N ALA A 122 11.95 -11.64 6.66
CA ALA A 122 12.99 -10.78 6.10
C ALA A 122 12.65 -10.42 4.64
N VAL A 123 12.87 -9.15 4.30
CA VAL A 123 12.63 -8.60 2.97
C VAL A 123 13.93 -7.95 2.47
N PRO A 124 14.36 -8.22 1.21
CA PRO A 124 15.59 -7.65 0.66
C PRO A 124 15.43 -6.18 0.22
N ALA A 125 14.59 -5.42 0.92
CA ALA A 125 14.32 -4.01 0.65
C ALA A 125 13.71 -3.35 1.90
N PHE A 126 13.89 -2.04 2.01
CA PHE A 126 13.17 -1.22 2.99
C PHE A 126 11.69 -1.10 2.62
N LEU A 127 10.82 -1.64 3.48
CA LEU A 127 9.37 -1.51 3.36
C LEU A 127 8.95 -0.11 3.83
N ALA A 128 8.93 0.84 2.89
CA ALA A 128 8.56 2.23 3.16
C ALA A 128 7.04 2.47 3.15
N ALA A 129 6.26 1.58 2.53
CA ALA A 129 4.81 1.65 2.56
C ALA A 129 4.24 0.96 3.81
N GLY A 130 3.18 1.53 4.39
CA GLY A 130 2.47 0.92 5.51
C GLY A 130 1.85 -0.43 5.16
N ALA A 131 1.65 -1.28 6.18
CA ALA A 131 0.96 -2.56 6.02
C ALA A 131 -0.56 -2.33 5.83
N THR A 132 -1.16 -3.06 4.91
CA THR A 132 -2.60 -3.03 4.60
C THR A 132 -3.12 -4.47 4.59
N VAL A 133 -4.11 -4.79 5.42
CA VAL A 133 -4.65 -6.15 5.50
C VAL A 133 -5.96 -6.23 4.72
N ALA A 134 -6.12 -7.28 3.92
CA ALA A 134 -7.39 -7.68 3.34
C ALA A 134 -7.53 -9.20 3.51
N ASN A 135 -8.57 -9.62 4.22
CA ASN A 135 -8.78 -11.03 4.58
C ASN A 135 -7.52 -11.67 5.21
N ASP A 136 -6.99 -12.70 4.56
CA ASP A 136 -5.85 -13.49 4.99
C ASP A 136 -4.51 -12.99 4.43
N VAL A 137 -4.49 -11.84 3.75
CA VAL A 137 -3.29 -11.26 3.12
C VAL A 137 -2.94 -9.90 3.72
N VAL A 138 -1.66 -9.69 4.04
CA VAL A 138 -1.09 -8.38 4.34
C VAL A 138 -0.26 -7.89 3.17
N PHE A 139 -0.56 -6.68 2.70
CA PHE A 139 0.13 -6.01 1.61
C PHE A 139 1.06 -4.92 2.15
N SER A 140 2.23 -4.79 1.54
CA SER A 140 3.15 -3.66 1.76
C SER A 140 4.08 -3.52 0.55
N GLY A 141 4.90 -2.48 0.54
CA GLY A 141 5.80 -2.16 -0.56
C GLY A 141 6.99 -1.32 -0.10
N GLY A 142 7.98 -1.21 -0.98
CA GLY A 142 9.19 -0.44 -0.74
C GLY A 142 9.52 0.52 -1.87
N LEU A 143 10.59 1.28 -1.67
CA LEU A 143 11.12 2.17 -2.71
C LEU A 143 11.71 1.39 -3.90
N ASP A 144 11.85 0.07 -3.80
CA ASP A 144 12.18 -0.80 -4.92
C ASP A 144 11.01 -1.03 -5.89
N GLY A 145 9.83 -0.48 -5.58
CA GLY A 145 8.63 -0.57 -6.43
C GLY A 145 7.96 -1.95 -6.38
N ILE A 146 8.33 -2.81 -5.45
CA ILE A 146 7.70 -4.14 -5.36
C ILE A 146 6.57 -4.09 -4.33
N VAL A 147 5.33 -4.25 -4.78
CA VAL A 147 4.20 -4.60 -3.92
C VAL A 147 4.31 -6.06 -3.55
N ARG A 148 4.12 -6.38 -2.27
CA ARG A 148 4.27 -7.73 -1.70
C ARG A 148 3.02 -8.07 -0.91
N GLY A 149 2.50 -9.28 -1.11
CA GLY A 149 1.44 -9.88 -0.31
C GLY A 149 2.00 -11.02 0.53
N PHE A 150 1.70 -11.03 1.82
CA PHE A 150 2.11 -12.07 2.76
C PHE A 150 0.89 -12.70 3.42
N ALA A 151 0.93 -14.01 3.68
CA ALA A 151 -0.12 -14.68 4.45
C ALA A 151 -0.11 -14.17 5.90
N THR A 152 -1.26 -13.73 6.39
CA THR A 152 -1.43 -13.21 7.76
C THR A 152 -1.11 -14.24 8.85
N ALA A 153 -1.32 -15.53 8.57
CA ALA A 153 -1.10 -16.62 9.51
C ALA A 153 0.39 -16.95 9.71
N THR A 154 1.18 -16.94 8.63
CA THR A 154 2.55 -17.46 8.64
C THR A 154 3.61 -16.40 8.33
N GLY A 155 3.24 -15.29 7.69
CA GLY A 155 4.17 -14.30 7.16
C GLY A 155 4.77 -14.69 5.81
N ASP A 156 4.39 -15.82 5.22
CA ASP A 156 4.94 -16.27 3.94
C ASP A 156 4.54 -15.32 2.81
N LYS A 157 5.50 -14.93 1.98
CA LYS A 157 5.21 -14.14 0.78
C LYS A 157 4.48 -15.01 -0.24
N ILE A 158 3.21 -14.70 -0.48
CA ILE A 158 2.32 -15.45 -1.38
C ILE A 158 2.05 -14.72 -2.70
N TRP A 159 2.39 -13.43 -2.80
CA TRP A 159 2.19 -12.64 -4.01
C TRP A 159 3.18 -11.48 -4.12
N SER A 160 3.47 -11.04 -5.34
CA SER A 160 4.21 -9.80 -5.59
C SER A 160 3.95 -9.20 -6.97
N TYR A 161 4.11 -7.89 -7.09
CA TYR A 161 4.02 -7.15 -8.35
C TYR A 161 5.03 -6.01 -8.40
N GLN A 162 5.69 -5.81 -9.56
CA GLN A 162 6.64 -4.72 -9.79
C GLN A 162 5.94 -3.51 -10.42
N THR A 163 5.99 -2.37 -9.76
CA THR A 163 5.51 -1.07 -10.25
C THR A 163 6.64 -0.31 -10.96
N GLY A 164 6.27 0.74 -11.71
CA GLY A 164 7.23 1.65 -12.36
C GLY A 164 7.82 2.72 -11.44
N ALA A 165 7.32 2.85 -10.21
CA ALA A 165 7.72 3.86 -9.24
C ALA A 165 7.81 3.28 -7.82
N GLY A 166 8.59 3.93 -6.95
CA GLY A 166 8.72 3.49 -5.55
C GLY A 166 7.45 3.70 -4.73
N LEU A 167 7.32 2.94 -3.64
CA LEU A 167 6.15 2.92 -2.77
C LEU A 167 6.53 3.44 -1.37
N ASN A 168 5.89 4.52 -0.92
CA ASN A 168 6.16 5.15 0.37
C ASN A 168 4.89 5.58 1.14
N ALA A 169 3.71 5.18 0.65
CA ALA A 169 2.42 5.43 1.28
C ALA A 169 1.70 4.10 1.51
N PRO A 170 0.83 4.00 2.54
CA PRO A 170 -0.02 2.84 2.70
C PRO A 170 -0.88 2.58 1.46
N LEU A 171 -1.18 1.31 1.21
CA LEU A 171 -2.10 0.89 0.17
C LEU A 171 -3.53 1.02 0.72
N ALA A 172 -4.54 0.99 -0.16
CA ALA A 172 -5.93 1.06 0.26
C ALA A 172 -6.75 -0.08 -0.32
N ILE A 173 -7.72 -0.56 0.46
CA ILE A 173 -8.72 -1.53 0.00
C ILE A 173 -10.06 -0.81 -0.09
N ALA A 174 -10.76 -0.93 -1.22
CA ALA A 174 -12.10 -0.40 -1.41
C ALA A 174 -12.93 -1.41 -2.21
N GLY A 175 -13.99 -1.95 -1.61
CA GLY A 175 -14.72 -3.08 -2.18
C GLY A 175 -13.79 -4.25 -2.54
N ASP A 176 -13.78 -4.64 -3.81
CA ASP A 176 -12.94 -5.70 -4.37
C ASP A 176 -11.61 -5.18 -4.94
N MET A 177 -11.17 -3.97 -4.58
CA MET A 177 -9.98 -3.35 -5.18
C MET A 177 -8.87 -3.09 -4.16
N LEU A 178 -7.63 -3.39 -4.55
CA LEU A 178 -6.40 -2.88 -3.94
C LEU A 178 -5.89 -1.68 -4.76
N LEU A 179 -5.80 -0.52 -4.12
CA LEU A 179 -5.29 0.72 -4.70
C LEU A 179 -3.84 0.95 -4.26
N VAL A 180 -2.94 1.11 -5.23
CA VAL A 180 -1.51 1.26 -5.02
C VAL A 180 -1.04 2.62 -5.56
N PRO A 181 -0.70 3.58 -4.68
CA PRO A 181 -0.15 4.86 -5.11
C PRO A 181 1.34 4.70 -5.49
N ALA A 182 1.61 4.34 -6.75
CA ALA A 182 2.97 4.21 -7.27
C ALA A 182 3.44 5.53 -7.90
N GLY A 183 4.06 6.39 -7.08
CA GLY A 183 4.62 7.67 -7.54
C GLY A 183 5.82 8.16 -6.74
N GLY A 184 6.37 7.32 -5.86
CA GLY A 184 7.54 7.64 -5.06
C GLY A 184 8.86 7.43 -5.82
N PRO A 185 10.00 7.88 -5.26
CA PRO A 185 11.30 7.65 -5.87
C PRO A 185 11.59 6.15 -5.96
N LEU A 186 11.96 5.69 -7.15
CA LEU A 186 12.36 4.30 -7.37
C LEU A 186 13.84 4.12 -7.03
N ILE A 187 14.12 3.33 -6.00
CA ILE A 187 15.46 2.88 -5.61
C ILE A 187 15.55 1.39 -5.99
N SER A 188 15.83 1.13 -7.26
CA SER A 188 15.96 -0.23 -7.79
C SER A 188 17.42 -0.66 -7.86
N ARG A 189 17.69 -1.96 -7.64
CA ARG A 189 18.96 -2.60 -8.02
C ARG A 189 19.10 -2.85 -9.54
N LEU A 190 18.05 -2.58 -10.32
CA LEU A 190 18.04 -2.78 -11.77
C LEU A 190 18.84 -1.66 -12.45
N GLU A 191 19.82 -2.03 -13.28
CA GLU A 191 20.67 -1.11 -14.06
C GLU A 191 19.88 -0.26 -15.07
N THR A 192 18.67 -0.72 -15.43
CA THR A 192 17.72 0.01 -16.26
C THR A 192 16.41 0.11 -15.50
N ALA A 193 16.07 1.32 -15.04
CA ALA A 193 14.74 1.56 -14.51
C ALA A 193 13.74 1.31 -15.64
N PRO A 194 12.69 0.48 -15.46
CA PRO A 194 11.55 0.50 -16.37
C PRO A 194 11.04 1.94 -16.44
N ALA A 195 10.53 2.33 -17.60
CA ALA A 195 10.13 3.71 -17.86
C ALA A 195 9.36 4.30 -16.66
N LEU A 196 9.78 5.49 -16.21
CA LEU A 196 9.34 6.19 -15.01
C LEU A 196 7.89 6.68 -15.17
N TRP A 197 6.93 5.76 -15.25
CA TRP A 197 5.52 6.10 -15.25
C TRP A 197 5.04 6.08 -13.81
N ASN A 198 4.75 7.26 -13.28
CA ASN A 198 4.01 7.40 -12.04
C ASN A 198 2.53 7.16 -12.36
N GLU A 199 1.99 6.03 -11.92
CA GLU A 199 0.58 5.71 -12.12
C GLU A 199 -0.01 5.02 -10.89
N PRO A 200 -1.19 5.45 -10.41
CA PRO A 200 -1.93 4.66 -9.45
C PRO A 200 -2.36 3.35 -10.13
N LEU A 201 -2.09 2.22 -9.48
CA LEU A 201 -2.55 0.92 -9.93
C LEU A 201 -3.77 0.49 -9.11
N ALA A 202 -4.73 -0.15 -9.77
CA ALA A 202 -5.87 -0.78 -9.13
C ALA A 202 -5.88 -2.27 -9.49
N PHE A 203 -5.76 -3.13 -8.49
CA PHE A 203 -5.86 -4.57 -8.65
C PHE A 203 -7.23 -5.02 -8.17
N ARG A 204 -7.94 -5.80 -8.99
CA ARG A 204 -9.13 -6.51 -8.52
C ARG A 204 -8.70 -7.72 -7.69
N LEU A 205 -9.22 -7.81 -6.48
CA LEU A 205 -9.02 -8.91 -5.55
C LEU A 205 -9.88 -10.10 -6.01
N PRO A 206 -9.27 -11.29 -6.26
CA PRO A 206 -10.03 -12.46 -6.64
C PRO A 206 -10.75 -13.05 -5.41
N GLY A 207 -12.07 -13.05 -5.41
CA GLY A 207 -12.88 -13.63 -4.34
C GLY A 207 -14.29 -13.05 -4.27
N GLU A 208 -15.20 -13.74 -3.60
CA GLU A 208 -16.51 -13.17 -3.25
C GLU A 208 -16.35 -12.22 -2.05
N MET A 209 -17.05 -11.09 -2.06
CA MET A 209 -17.09 -10.22 -0.88
C MET A 209 -17.82 -10.92 0.27
N GLY A 210 -17.09 -11.20 1.36
CA GLY A 210 -17.62 -11.84 2.56
C GLY A 210 -16.55 -11.93 3.65
N LEU A 211 -16.97 -12.05 4.91
CA LEU A 211 -16.02 -12.34 5.99
C LEU A 211 -15.36 -13.70 5.70
N PRO A 212 -14.05 -13.85 5.90
CA PRO A 212 -13.42 -15.16 5.80
C PRO A 212 -14.15 -16.12 6.74
N ALA A 213 -14.37 -17.36 6.30
CA ALA A 213 -14.80 -18.41 7.22
C ALA A 213 -13.79 -18.41 8.37
N THR A 214 -14.27 -18.14 9.59
CA THR A 214 -13.46 -18.05 10.81
C THR A 214 -12.33 -19.08 10.77
N PRO A 215 -11.05 -18.71 10.93
CA PRO A 215 -10.01 -19.71 11.06
C PRO A 215 -10.42 -20.58 12.25
N ARG A 216 -10.66 -21.87 12.00
CA ARG A 216 -10.88 -22.83 13.08
C ARG A 216 -9.65 -22.72 13.95
N ALA A 217 -9.82 -22.22 15.18
CA ALA A 217 -8.78 -22.28 16.18
C ALA A 217 -8.45 -23.77 16.35
N GLU A 218 -7.39 -24.24 15.68
CA GLU A 218 -6.76 -25.48 16.08
C GLU A 218 -6.11 -25.20 17.42
N ALA A 219 -6.80 -25.63 18.47
CA ALA A 219 -6.20 -25.74 19.78
C ALA A 219 -4.91 -26.56 19.63
N PRO A 220 -3.78 -26.11 20.21
CA PRO A 220 -2.58 -26.93 20.19
C PRO A 220 -2.86 -28.27 20.89
N PRO A 221 -2.28 -29.39 20.42
CA PRO A 221 -2.39 -30.66 21.15
C PRO A 221 -1.76 -30.46 22.53
N LEU A 222 -2.52 -30.80 23.58
CA LEU A 222 -2.06 -30.78 24.96
C LEU A 222 -0.90 -31.77 25.15
N PRO A 223 0.24 -31.35 25.71
CA PRO A 223 1.06 -32.20 26.56
C PRO A 223 0.58 -32.16 28.02
#